data_AF-A0A7C8B2L2-F1
#
_entry.id   AF-A0A7C8B2L2-F1
#
_cell.length_a   1.000
_cell.length_b   1.000
_cell.length_c   1.000
_cell.angle_alpha   90.00
_cell.angle_beta   90.00
_cell.angle_gamma   90.00
#
_symmetry.space_group_name_H-M   'P 1'
#
loop_
_entity.id
_entity.type
_entity.pdbx_description
1 polymer ?
#
loop_
_entity_poly.entity_id
_entity_poly.type
_entity_poly.pdbx_seq_one_letter_code
_entity_poly.pdbx_strand_id
1 'polypeptide(L)'
;MILAKEILNPEGMVLCGAGTALSPALIERLAGMDIVDVTVEGHPVIIEGEKSLQEELQEVDLRFQRVEDIAPLMYLKKRIQARLAASRNLG
;
A
#
# COMPACT_ATOMS: atom_id res chain seq x y z
N MET A 1 -6.35 -11.00 2.66
CA MET A 1 -6.26 -10.17 1.44
C MET A 1 -7.67 -9.79 1.02
N ILE A 2 -8.02 -8.51 1.06
CA ILE A 2 -9.37 -7.98 0.74
C ILE A 2 -9.25 -7.10 -0.49
N LEU A 3 -10.20 -7.13 -1.41
CA LEU A 3 -10.21 -6.26 -2.58
C LEU A 3 -10.51 -4.81 -2.19
N ALA A 4 -9.61 -3.89 -2.57
CA ALA A 4 -9.82 -2.45 -2.38
C ALA A 4 -10.70 -1.83 -3.48
N LYS A 5 -10.76 -2.49 -4.64
CA LYS A 5 -11.56 -2.07 -5.80
C LYS A 5 -12.34 -3.25 -6.36
N GLU A 6 -13.45 -2.94 -7.01
CA GLU A 6 -14.18 -3.93 -7.79
C GLU A 6 -13.34 -4.44 -8.96
N ILE A 7 -13.52 -5.72 -9.27
CA ILE A 7 -12.96 -6.35 -10.46
C ILE A 7 -14.03 -6.33 -11.53
N LEU A 8 -13.72 -5.75 -12.67
CA LEU A 8 -14.60 -5.68 -13.83
C LEU A 8 -14.12 -6.65 -14.90
N ASN A 9 -15.05 -7.21 -15.68
CA ASN A 9 -14.72 -7.90 -16.91
C ASN A 9 -14.53 -6.88 -18.07
N PRO A 10 -14.09 -7.30 -19.26
CA PRO A 10 -13.90 -6.41 -20.41
C PRO A 10 -15.17 -5.65 -20.84
N GLU A 11 -16.35 -6.21 -20.58
CA GLU A 11 -17.64 -5.58 -20.87
C GLU A 11 -18.13 -4.63 -19.75
N GLY A 12 -17.35 -4.45 -18.67
CA GLY A 12 -17.68 -3.56 -17.56
C GLY A 12 -18.60 -4.17 -16.48
N MET A 13 -18.85 -5.48 -16.52
CA MET A 13 -19.61 -6.20 -15.50
C MET A 13 -18.74 -6.49 -14.26
N VAL A 14 -19.29 -6.23 -13.07
CA VAL A 14 -18.62 -6.50 -11.80
C VAL A 14 -18.55 -8.01 -11.55
N LEU A 15 -17.33 -8.54 -11.49
CA LEU A 15 -17.03 -9.94 -11.16
C LEU A 15 -16.88 -10.16 -9.66
N CYS A 16 -16.29 -9.18 -8.97
CA CYS A 16 -16.11 -9.15 -7.52
C CYS A 16 -16.22 -7.69 -7.04
N GLY A 17 -17.02 -7.43 -6.02
CA GLY A 17 -17.13 -6.09 -5.44
C GLY A 17 -15.92 -5.76 -4.55
N ALA A 18 -15.69 -4.46 -4.33
CA ALA A 18 -14.78 -4.00 -3.28
C ALA A 18 -15.21 -4.55 -1.90
N GLY A 19 -14.25 -4.78 -1.01
CA GLY A 19 -14.47 -5.41 0.30
C GLY A 19 -14.56 -6.95 0.27
N THR A 20 -14.46 -7.57 -0.90
CA THR A 20 -14.49 -9.05 -1.01
C THR A 20 -13.16 -9.64 -0.54
N ALA A 21 -13.22 -10.62 0.36
CA ALA A 21 -12.05 -11.40 0.76
C ALA A 21 -11.61 -12.37 -0.36
N LEU A 22 -10.34 -12.29 -0.75
CA LEU A 22 -9.74 -13.20 -1.73
C LEU A 22 -9.36 -14.52 -1.07
N SER A 23 -10.15 -15.58 -1.34
CA SER A 23 -9.80 -16.95 -0.99
C SER A 23 -8.92 -17.59 -2.08
N PRO A 24 -8.16 -18.65 -1.77
CA PRO A 24 -7.34 -19.35 -2.77
C PRO A 24 -8.15 -19.81 -4.00
N ALA A 25 -9.32 -20.40 -3.77
CA ALA A 25 -10.21 -20.83 -4.85
C ALA A 25 -10.73 -19.66 -5.71
N LEU A 26 -10.95 -18.48 -5.10
CA LEU A 26 -11.34 -17.29 -5.84
C LEU A 26 -10.17 -16.77 -6.70
N ILE A 27 -8.95 -16.78 -6.18
CA ILE A 27 -7.75 -16.39 -6.92
C ILE A 27 -7.55 -17.29 -8.14
N GLU A 28 -7.65 -18.62 -7.97
CA GLU A 28 -7.55 -19.58 -9.09
C GLU A 28 -8.62 -19.32 -10.17
N ARG A 29 -9.86 -19.03 -9.75
CA ARG A 29 -10.94 -18.70 -10.68
C ARG A 29 -10.67 -17.42 -11.45
N LEU A 30 -10.19 -16.36 -10.77
CA LEU A 30 -9.85 -15.09 -11.42
C LEU A 30 -8.68 -15.26 -12.40
N ALA A 31 -7.68 -16.06 -12.04
CA ALA A 31 -6.57 -16.40 -12.94
C ALA A 31 -7.05 -17.14 -14.19
N GLY A 32 -8.01 -18.07 -14.05
CA GLY A 32 -8.64 -18.75 -15.20
C GLY A 32 -9.51 -17.84 -16.09
N MET A 33 -9.77 -16.60 -15.67
CA MET A 33 -10.49 -15.57 -16.43
C MET A 33 -9.52 -14.52 -17.05
N ASP A 34 -8.23 -14.81 -17.10
CA ASP A 34 -7.17 -13.92 -17.61
C ASP A 34 -7.05 -12.58 -16.84
N ILE A 35 -7.42 -12.57 -15.56
CA ILE A 35 -7.24 -11.40 -14.69
C ILE A 35 -5.83 -11.43 -14.12
N VAL A 36 -4.99 -10.51 -14.59
CA VAL A 36 -3.55 -10.49 -14.32
C VAL A 36 -3.15 -9.67 -13.08
N ASP A 37 -3.97 -8.69 -12.70
CA ASP A 37 -3.72 -7.83 -11.54
C ASP A 37 -5.00 -7.51 -10.77
N VAL A 38 -4.86 -7.33 -9.46
CA VAL A 38 -5.95 -6.94 -8.55
C VAL A 38 -5.43 -5.93 -7.53
N THR A 39 -6.28 -4.98 -7.14
CA THR A 39 -5.94 -4.02 -6.08
C THR A 39 -6.53 -4.48 -4.75
N VAL A 40 -5.69 -4.61 -3.74
CA VAL A 40 -6.07 -5.13 -2.41
C VAL A 40 -5.85 -4.07 -1.34
N GLU A 41 -6.62 -4.17 -0.26
CA GLU A 41 -6.42 -3.37 0.94
C GLU A 41 -5.09 -3.78 1.58
N GLY A 42 -4.27 -2.76 1.84
CA GLY A 42 -3.02 -2.87 2.56
C GLY A 42 -1.83 -3.45 1.86
N HIS A 43 -0.97 -4.03 2.70
CA HIS A 43 0.23 -4.76 2.28
C HIS A 43 0.11 -6.24 2.67
N PRO A 44 -0.84 -6.98 2.07
CA PRO A 44 -1.03 -8.39 2.37
C PRO A 44 0.07 -9.28 1.78
N VAL A 45 0.97 -8.72 0.96
CA VAL A 45 2.13 -9.39 0.37
C VAL A 45 3.37 -8.52 0.57
N ILE A 46 4.48 -9.17 0.96
CA ILE A 46 5.80 -8.53 1.03
C ILE A 46 6.39 -8.59 -0.37
N ILE A 47 6.65 -7.44 -0.98
CA ILE A 47 7.26 -7.36 -2.31
C ILE A 47 8.78 -7.41 -2.15
N GLU A 48 9.48 -8.22 -2.96
CA GLU A 48 10.95 -8.23 -2.93
C GLU A 48 11.52 -6.85 -3.29
N GLY A 49 12.42 -6.33 -2.45
CA GLY A 49 12.97 -4.97 -2.58
C GLY A 49 12.10 -3.87 -1.99
N GLU A 50 10.96 -4.21 -1.39
CA GLU A 50 10.13 -3.26 -0.65
C GLU A 50 10.80 -2.85 0.66
N LYS A 51 10.84 -1.55 0.92
CA LYS A 51 11.37 -1.01 2.18
C LYS A 51 10.36 -1.23 3.29
N SER A 52 10.85 -1.70 4.43
CA SER A 52 10.12 -1.64 5.69
C SER A 52 9.81 -0.20 6.08
N LEU A 53 8.78 0.00 6.90
CA LEU A 53 8.45 1.32 7.47
C LEU A 53 9.67 1.93 8.19
N GLN A 54 10.46 1.11 8.87
CA GLN A 54 11.69 1.56 9.54
C GLN A 54 12.72 2.10 8.56
N GLU A 55 12.95 1.43 7.43
CA GLU A 55 13.88 1.89 6.40
C GLU A 55 13.39 3.20 5.75
N GLU A 56 12.10 3.32 5.45
CA GLU A 56 11.53 4.55 4.92
C GLU A 56 11.62 5.72 5.92
N LEU A 57 11.38 5.47 7.21
CA LEU A 57 11.55 6.46 8.27
C LEU A 57 13.01 6.91 8.39
N GLN A 58 13.95 5.97 8.30
CA GLN A 58 15.39 6.26 8.34
C GLN A 58 15.84 7.11 7.14
N GLU A 59 15.26 6.89 5.96
CA GLU A 59 15.52 7.76 4.81
C GLU A 59 15.01 9.18 5.02
N VAL A 60 13.86 9.34 5.68
CA VAL A 60 13.38 10.67 6.08
C VAL A 60 14.36 11.30 7.07
N ASP A 61 14.89 10.55 8.04
CA ASP A 61 15.92 11.07 8.95
C ASP A 61 17.18 11.53 8.19
N LEU A 62 17.69 10.71 7.28
CA LEU A 62 18.87 11.01 6.45
C LEU A 62 18.70 12.27 5.59
N ARG A 63 17.50 12.53 5.06
CA ARG A 63 17.23 13.73 4.25
C ARG A 63 17.26 15.01 5.08
N PHE A 64 16.91 14.94 6.36
CA PHE A 64 16.85 16.09 7.27
C PHE A 64 18.11 16.26 8.15
N GLN A 65 19.09 15.36 8.05
CA GLN A 65 20.29 15.34 8.91
C GLN A 65 21.12 16.64 8.88
N ARG A 66 20.98 17.48 7.85
CA ARG A 66 21.75 18.73 7.68
C ARG A 66 21.00 19.99 8.12
N VAL A 67 19.77 19.85 8.61
CA VAL A 67 18.87 20.96 8.92
C VAL A 67 18.20 20.81 10.30
N GLU A 68 18.86 20.09 11.21
CA GLU A 68 18.31 19.75 12.54
C GLU A 68 18.11 20.98 13.43
N ASP A 69 18.83 22.07 13.15
CA ASP A 69 18.74 23.37 13.82
C ASP A 69 17.62 24.26 13.27
N ILE A 70 17.00 23.89 12.14
CA ILE A 70 15.95 24.67 11.49
C ILE A 70 14.57 24.17 11.97
N ALA A 71 14.02 24.81 13.00
CA ALA A 71 12.78 24.39 13.66
C ALA A 71 11.56 24.16 12.71
N PRO A 72 11.29 25.02 11.70
CA PRO A 72 10.22 24.76 10.73
C PRO A 72 10.43 23.47 9.91
N LEU A 73 11.68 23.13 9.56
CA LEU A 73 11.99 21.92 8.82
C LEU A 73 11.86 20.68 9.70
N MET A 74 12.21 20.78 10.99
CA MET A 74 11.98 19.69 11.94
C MET A 74 10.49 19.43 12.21
N TYR A 75 9.66 20.47 12.18
CA TYR A 75 8.20 20.30 12.19
C TYR A 75 7.70 19.57 10.93
N LEU A 76 8.20 19.95 9.75
CA LEU A 76 7.87 19.29 8.49
C LEU A 76 8.28 17.81 8.49
N LYS A 77 9.50 17.50 8.95
CA LYS A 77 10.01 16.13 9.13
C LYS A 77 9.03 15.27 9.94
N LYS A 78 8.64 15.75 11.12
CA LYS A 78 7.70 15.04 12.00
C LYS A 78 6.36 14.78 11.32
N ARG A 79 5.85 15.75 10.56
CA ARG A 79 4.60 15.58 9.80
C ARG A 79 4.72 14.54 8.68
N ILE A 80 5.85 14.49 7.99
CA ILE A 80 6.12 13.48 6.95
C ILE A 80 6.16 12.09 7.59
N GLN A 81 6.91 11.92 8.68
CA GLN A 81 7.01 10.64 9.40
C GLN A 81 5.65 10.17 9.93
N ALA A 82 4.86 11.07 10.53
CA ALA A 82 3.51 10.75 11.01
C ALA A 82 2.57 10.32 9.87
N ARG A 83 2.64 10.99 8.71
CA ARG A 83 1.84 10.60 7.54
C ARG A 83 2.25 9.24 6.99
N LEU A 84 3.55 8.96 6.92
CA LEU A 84 4.09 7.70 6.44
C LEU A 84 3.67 6.52 7.33
N ALA A 85 3.78 6.69 8.65
CA ALA A 85 3.30 5.69 9.61
C ALA A 85 1.78 5.47 9.50
N ALA A 86 1.00 6.54 9.35
CA ALA A 86 -0.45 6.44 9.17
C ALA A 86 -0.82 5.71 7.87
N SER A 87 -0.13 5.96 6.75
CA SER A 87 -0.38 5.24 5.50
C SER A 87 -0.06 3.75 5.56
N ARG A 88 0.91 3.34 6.39
CA ARG A 88 1.23 1.92 6.64
C ARG A 88 0.21 1.22 7.55
N ASN A 89 -0.47 1.97 8.43
CA ASN A 89 -1.50 1.43 9.34
C ASN A 89 -2.92 1.45 8.75
N LEU A 90 -3.16 2.21 7.68
CA LEU A 90 -4.42 2.24 6.92
C LEU A 90 -4.45 1.20 5.80
N GLY A 91 -3.41 0.36 5.75
CA GLY A 91 -3.30 -0.75 4.83
C GLY A 91 -3.73 -2.05 5.47
#